data_AF-A0A434VTB6-F1
#
_entry.id   AF-A0A434VTB6-F1
#
_cell.length_a   1.000
_cell.length_b   1.000
_cell.length_c   1.000
_cell.angle_alpha   90.00
_cell.angle_beta   90.00
_cell.angle_gamma   90.00
#
_symmetry.space_group_name_H-M   'P 1'
#
loop_
_entity.id
_entity.type
_entity.pdbx_description
1 polymer ?
#
loop_
_entity_poly.entity_id
_entity_poly.type
_entity_poly.pdbx_seq_one_letter_code
_entity_poly.pdbx_strand_id
1 'polypeptide(L)' 'MSILSSIGRIATQYAEARARYRSERMLLSLPAELRKDIGFPEILDTRDSRRTATFSTKVI' A
#
# COMPACT_ATOMS: atom_id res chain seq x y z
N MET A 1 -12.20 -10.70 31.25
CA MET A 1 -11.45 -9.83 30.31
C MET A 1 -11.85 -8.38 30.60
N SER A 2 -10.89 -7.46 30.71
CA SER A 2 -11.17 -6.03 30.94
C SER A 2 -11.43 -5.31 29.62
N ILE A 3 -12.32 -4.31 29.64
CA ILE A 3 -12.62 -3.42 28.49
C ILE A 3 -11.33 -2.79 27.95
N LEU A 4 -10.41 -2.39 28.84
CA LEU A 4 -9.15 -1.78 28.46
C LEU A 4 -8.27 -2.72 27.63
N SER A 5 -8.24 -4.01 27.99
CA SER A 5 -7.49 -5.05 27.25
C SER A 5 -8.08 -5.25 25.84
N SER A 6 -9.41 -5.21 25.71
CA SER A 6 -10.08 -5.31 24.42
C SER A 6 -9.74 -4.12 23.50
N ILE A 7 -9.76 -2.90 24.04
CA ILE A 7 -9.39 -1.68 23.30
C ILE A 7 -7.92 -1.74 22.87
N GLY A 8 -7.02 -2.13 23.77
CA GLY A 8 -5.60 -2.29 23.45
C GLY A 8 -5.36 -3.26 22.29
N ARG A 9 -6.07 -4.40 22.27
CA ARG A 9 -5.97 -5.38 21.18
C ARG A 9 -6.43 -4.81 19.83
N ILE A 10 -7.51 -4.02 19.81
CA ILE A 10 -8.01 -3.37 18.58
C ILE A 10 -7.02 -2.31 18.10
N ALA A 11 -6.47 -1.50 19.02
CA ALA A 11 -5.49 -0.48 18.68
C ALA A 11 -4.24 -1.08 18.02
N THR A 12 -3.73 -2.19 18.55
CA THR A 12 -2.58 -2.89 17.94
C THR A 12 -2.89 -3.41 16.54
N GLN A 13 -4.05 -4.06 16.36
CA GLN A 13 -4.47 -4.55 15.04
C GLN A 13 -4.60 -3.41 14.02
N TYR A 14 -5.18 -2.28 14.45
CA TYR A 14 -5.28 -1.09 13.60
C TYR A 14 -3.91 -0.52 13.26
N ALA A 15 -2.99 -0.43 14.22
CA ALA A 15 -1.64 0.06 14.00
C ALA A 15 -0.88 -0.80 12.98
N GLU A 16 -0.98 -2.13 13.09
CA GLU A 16 -0.40 -3.06 12.11
C GLU A 16 -0.99 -2.89 10.71
N ALA A 17 -2.33 -2.85 10.61
CA ALA A 17 -3.01 -2.66 9.34
C ALA A 17 -2.61 -1.32 8.68
N ARG A 18 -2.52 -0.25 9.48
CA ARG A 18 -2.09 1.07 9.03
C ARG A 18 -0.63 1.07 8.59
N ALA A 19 0.24 0.35 9.29
CA ALA A 19 1.65 0.22 8.90
C ALA A 19 1.77 -0.49 7.54
N ARG A 20 1.08 -1.62 7.34
CA ARG A 20 1.05 -2.34 6.06
C ARG A 20 0.60 -1.42 4.91
N TYR A 21 -0.51 -0.72 5.10
CA TYR A 21 -1.05 0.18 4.09
C TYR A 21 -0.09 1.32 3.71
N ARG A 22 0.60 1.90 4.70
CA ARG A 22 1.60 2.95 4.45
C ARG A 22 2.81 2.41 3.69
N SER A 23 3.31 1.23 4.09
CA SER A 23 4.42 0.57 3.41
C SER A 23 4.07 0.25 1.96
N GLU A 24 2.89 -0.32 1.70
CA GLU A 24 2.42 -0.59 0.33
C GLU A 24 2.38 0.68 -0.52
N ARG A 25 1.79 1.77 0.01
CA ARG A 25 1.77 3.06 -0.71
C ARG A 25 3.17 3.59 -0.97
N MET A 26 4.07 3.50 0.01
CA MET A 26 5.44 3.97 -0.13
C MET A 26 6.16 3.17 -1.22
N LEU A 27 6.07 1.84 -1.18
CA LEU A 27 6.70 0.96 -2.16
C LEU A 27 6.17 1.19 -3.58
N LEU A 28 4.86 1.41 -3.74
CA LEU A 28 4.26 1.70 -5.04
C LEU A 28 4.61 3.12 -5.54
N SER A 29 4.83 4.07 -4.64
CA SER A 29 5.26 5.43 -5.01
C SER A 29 6.73 5.52 -5.42
N LEU A 30 7.52 4.48 -5.17
CA LEU A 30 8.91 4.46 -5.61
C LEU A 30 8.98 4.37 -7.14
N PRO A 31 9.96 5.05 -7.77
CA PRO A 31 10.28 4.87 -9.18
C PRO A 31 10.51 3.39 -9.54
N ALA A 32 10.13 3.00 -10.76
CA ALA A 32 10.24 1.62 -11.23
C ALA A 32 11.69 1.08 -11.18
N GLU A 33 12.68 1.94 -11.41
CA GLU A 33 14.11 1.60 -11.30
C GLU A 33 14.48 1.15 -9.88
N LEU A 34 14.17 1.98 -8.87
CA LEU A 34 14.44 1.64 -7.47
C LEU A 34 13.66 0.42 -6.99
N ARG A 35 12.46 0.19 -7.53
CA ARG A 35 11.69 -1.02 -7.24
C ARG A 35 12.35 -2.28 -7.79
N LYS A 36 12.97 -2.20 -8.97
CA LYS A 36 13.75 -3.32 -9.54
C LYS A 36 15.01 -3.59 -8.72
N ASP A 37 15.68 -2.54 -8.25
CA ASP A 37 16.90 -2.67 -7.44
C ASP A 37 16.66 -3.41 -6.12
N ILE A 38 15.48 -3.25 -5.52
CA ILE A 38 15.09 -3.96 -4.29
C ILE A 38 14.41 -5.32 -4.54
N GLY A 39 14.31 -5.76 -5.81
CA GLY A 39 13.66 -7.02 -6.19
C GLY A 39 12.14 -7.01 -6.02
N PHE A 40 11.50 -5.85 -6.12
CA PHE A 40 10.04 -5.73 -5.99
C PHE A 40 9.31 -6.34 -7.19
N PRO A 41 8.19 -7.06 -7.00
CA PRO A 41 7.55 -7.82 -8.08
C PRO A 41 6.96 -6.94 -9.19
N GLU A 42 7.39 -7.18 -10.43
CA GLU A 42 6.98 -6.42 -11.63
C GLU A 42 5.48 -6.59 -11.98
N ILE A 43 4.82 -7.66 -11.53
CA ILE A 43 3.38 -7.89 -11.75
C ILE A 43 2.48 -6.76 -11.17
N LEU A 44 3.01 -5.99 -10.22
CA LEU A 44 2.31 -4.85 -9.63
C LEU A 44 2.43 -3.58 -10.48
N ASP A 45 3.52 -3.41 -11.23
CA ASP A 45 3.70 -2.29 -12.16
C ASP A 45 2.67 -2.29 -13.28
N THR A 46 2.41 -3.46 -13.89
CA THR A 46 1.41 -3.59 -14.95
C THR A 46 0.00 -3.24 -14.47
N ARG A 47 -0.30 -3.45 -13.18
CA ARG A 47 -1.59 -3.07 -12.57
C ARG A 47 -1.68 -1.58 -12.29
N ASP A 48 -0.59 -0.96 -11.87
CA ASP A 48 -0.57 0.48 -11.60
C ASP A 48 -0.61 1.30 -12.90
N SER A 49 0.14 0.90 -13.92
CA SER A 49 0.05 1.46 -15.28
C SER A 49 -1.36 1.37 -15.87
N ARG A 50 -2.08 0.28 -15.58
CA ARG A 50 -3.48 0.13 -16.01
C ARG A 50 -4.42 1.07 -15.27
N ARG A 51 -4.20 1.27 -13.97
CA ARG A 51 -5.00 2.21 -13.15
C ARG A 51 -4.75 3.64 -13.58
N THR A 52 -3.50 4.06 -13.72
CA THR A 52 -3.15 5.41 -14.19
C THR A 52 -3.70 5.69 -15.60
N ALA A 53 -3.67 4.71 -16.51
CA ALA A 53 -4.31 4.81 -17.82
C ALA A 53 -5.83 5.05 -17.72
N THR A 54 -6.54 4.31 -16.84
CA THR A 54 -7.99 4.50 -16.64
C THR A 54 -8.35 5.83 -15.94
N PHE A 55 -7.49 6.37 -15.07
CA PHE A 55 -7.70 7.69 -14.47
C PHE A 55 -7.36 8.84 -15.43
N SER A 56 -6.46 8.61 -16.39
CA SER A 56 -6.08 9.57 -17.43
C SER A 56 -7.16 9.76 -18.50
N THR A 57 -8.03 8.76 -18.73
CA THR A 57 -9.11 8.85 -19.73
C THR A 57 -10.30 9.75 -19.32
N LYS A 58 -10.23 10.43 -18.17
CA LYS A 58 -11.32 11.25 -17.63
C LYS A 58 -10.95 12.74 -17.50
N VAL A 59 -10.11 13.24 -18.41
CA VAL A 59 -9.86 14.66 -18.62
C VAL A 59 -10.19 15.00 -20.08
N ILE A 60 -11.47 15.28 -20.34
CA ILE A 60 -11.95 16.05 -21.50
C ILE A 60 -12.96 17.05 -20.96
#